data_AF-A0A4U6D562-F1
#
_entry.id   AF-A0A4U6D562-F1
#
_cell.length_a   1.000
_cell.length_b   1.000
_cell.length_c   1.000
_cell.angle_alpha   90.00
_cell.angle_beta   90.00
_cell.angle_gamma   90.00
#
_symmetry.space_group_name_H-M   'P 1'
#
loop_
_entity.id
_entity.type
_entity.pdbx_description
1 polymer ?
#
loop_
_entity_poly.entity_id
_entity_poly.type
_entity_poly.pdbx_seq_one_letter_code
_entity_poly.pdbx_strand_id
1 'polypeptide(L)'
;MTAGGPYDLIASNVTLTSFVDNSAKPSLNYYIVTAFARTLESNPSNEIGSELPPKTPVRPEAVSGNGQVTLSWPAALGAITYKIKRSAVSDGPYAEIASGIAATTYTDVTAINGTLYYYVVSAAGSSLESGNSPERLGVPGTNRSLWKVNPATRLWSDANNWDGGVPASPALVSFGPPQSTAILENDLTNLAVAQITFSDSSYQMTGNQISLGSGIENNSTKNQTLQMPITLNNNVQINTAGGAAQRAAFRRLCYK
;
A
#
# COMPACT_ATOMS: atom_id res chain seq x y z
N MET A 1 7.54 -31.37 -4.64
CA MET A 1 7.98 -32.18 -5.79
C MET A 1 9.29 -32.84 -5.42
N THR A 2 9.47 -34.11 -5.74
CA THR A 2 10.72 -34.86 -5.52
C THR A 2 11.54 -34.86 -6.81
N ALA A 3 12.86 -34.72 -6.68
CA ALA A 3 13.78 -34.92 -7.79
C ALA A 3 13.54 -36.29 -8.45
N GLY A 4 13.59 -36.36 -9.77
CA GLY A 4 13.45 -37.61 -10.54
C GLY A 4 12.05 -37.92 -11.08
N GLY A 5 11.09 -37.00 -10.99
CA GLY A 5 9.78 -37.09 -11.64
C GLY A 5 8.66 -37.76 -10.82
N PRO A 6 7.45 -37.97 -11.39
CA PRO A 6 7.06 -37.71 -12.79
C PRO A 6 7.06 -36.21 -13.16
N TYR A 7 7.31 -35.90 -14.43
CA TYR A 7 7.34 -34.53 -14.96
C TYR A 7 6.10 -34.22 -15.80
N ASP A 8 5.52 -33.03 -15.64
CA ASP A 8 4.42 -32.54 -16.46
C ASP A 8 4.94 -31.82 -17.72
N LEU A 9 4.27 -32.02 -18.86
CA LEU A 9 4.59 -31.28 -20.09
C LEU A 9 4.04 -29.85 -20.02
N ILE A 10 4.94 -28.89 -19.82
CA ILE A 10 4.59 -27.47 -19.68
C ILE A 10 4.74 -26.66 -20.98
N ALA A 11 5.45 -27.19 -21.98
CA ALA A 11 5.58 -26.62 -23.31
C ALA A 11 6.03 -27.66 -24.34
N SER A 12 5.58 -27.52 -25.58
CA SER A 12 6.02 -28.32 -26.73
C SER A 12 6.26 -27.43 -27.94
N ASN A 13 7.00 -27.93 -28.94
CA ASN A 13 7.34 -27.20 -30.17
C ASN A 13 8.08 -25.87 -29.93
N VAL A 14 8.86 -25.78 -28.85
CA VAL A 14 9.71 -24.62 -28.58
C VAL A 14 10.86 -24.61 -29.58
N THR A 15 10.96 -23.56 -30.39
CA THR A 15 11.98 -23.42 -31.45
C THR A 15 13.19 -22.59 -31.02
N LEU A 16 13.09 -21.88 -29.90
CA LEU A 16 14.20 -21.16 -29.28
C LEU A 16 14.97 -22.10 -28.34
N THR A 17 16.21 -21.74 -28.04
CA THR A 17 17.04 -22.43 -27.04
C THR A 17 16.71 -22.02 -25.58
N SER A 18 15.54 -21.42 -25.37
CA SER A 18 15.09 -20.91 -24.08
C SER A 18 13.57 -20.97 -23.96
N PHE A 19 13.07 -21.21 -22.76
CA PHE A 19 11.65 -21.18 -22.43
C PHE A 19 11.44 -20.50 -21.07
N VAL A 20 10.34 -19.75 -20.92
CA VAL A 20 9.94 -19.12 -19.66
C VAL A 20 8.70 -19.81 -19.13
N ASP A 21 8.83 -20.52 -18.00
CA ASP A 21 7.70 -21.11 -17.31
C ASP A 21 6.98 -20.06 -16.46
N ASN A 22 5.82 -19.60 -16.94
CA ASN A 22 4.95 -18.68 -16.19
C ASN A 22 4.01 -19.40 -15.20
N SER A 23 3.98 -20.73 -15.21
CA SER A 23 3.13 -21.56 -14.35
C SER A 23 3.83 -22.02 -13.06
N ALA A 24 5.16 -21.90 -13.03
CA ALA A 24 6.02 -22.25 -11.90
C ALA A 24 5.50 -21.71 -10.56
N LYS A 25 5.56 -22.57 -9.54
CA LYS A 25 5.03 -22.24 -8.20
C LYS A 25 6.15 -21.76 -7.28
N PRO A 26 5.85 -20.88 -6.31
CA PRO A 26 6.77 -20.60 -5.21
C PRO A 26 7.17 -21.89 -4.50
N SER A 27 8.48 -22.14 -4.37
CA SER A 27 9.15 -23.41 -3.96
C SER A 27 10.21 -23.80 -5.00
N LEU A 28 10.97 -24.86 -4.67
CA LEU A 28 11.78 -25.62 -5.60
C LEU A 28 10.93 -26.29 -6.69
N ASN A 29 11.28 -26.01 -7.95
CA ASN A 29 10.73 -26.61 -9.17
C ASN A 29 11.87 -27.37 -9.88
N TYR A 30 11.56 -28.49 -10.52
CA TYR A 30 12.53 -29.30 -11.26
C TYR A 30 12.20 -29.31 -12.75
N TYR A 31 13.21 -29.16 -13.60
CA TYR A 31 13.05 -29.10 -15.05
C TYR A 31 13.98 -30.08 -15.76
N ILE A 32 13.45 -30.69 -16.82
CA ILE A 32 14.17 -31.45 -17.82
C ILE A 32 13.76 -30.96 -19.21
N VAL A 33 14.60 -31.21 -20.22
CA VAL A 33 14.30 -30.91 -21.62
C VAL A 33 14.52 -32.16 -22.47
N THR A 34 13.61 -32.43 -23.40
CA THR A 34 13.75 -33.43 -24.46
C THR A 34 13.77 -32.72 -25.82
N ALA A 35 14.36 -33.37 -26.83
CA ALA A 35 14.42 -32.85 -28.20
C ALA A 35 13.62 -33.75 -29.14
N PHE A 36 12.84 -33.13 -30.03
CA PHE A 36 12.10 -33.85 -31.07
C PHE A 36 12.85 -33.81 -32.41
N ALA A 37 12.95 -34.99 -33.04
CA ALA A 37 13.31 -35.16 -34.44
C ALA A 37 12.13 -35.78 -35.19
N ARG A 38 11.27 -34.94 -35.77
CA ARG A 38 9.96 -35.32 -36.33
C ARG A 38 9.06 -35.92 -35.22
N THR A 39 8.80 -37.22 -35.26
CA THR A 39 7.96 -37.94 -34.29
C THR A 39 8.78 -38.68 -33.22
N LEU A 40 10.11 -38.59 -33.27
CA LEU A 40 11.00 -39.23 -32.30
C LEU A 40 11.39 -38.21 -31.22
N GLU A 41 11.29 -38.60 -29.96
CA GLU A 41 11.71 -37.82 -28.80
C GLU A 41 13.02 -38.39 -28.23
N SER A 42 13.95 -37.52 -27.85
CA SER A 42 15.20 -37.93 -27.19
C SER A 42 14.95 -38.41 -25.76
N ASN A 43 15.98 -39.01 -25.15
CA ASN A 43 16.04 -39.12 -23.70
C ASN A 43 16.02 -37.71 -23.06
N PRO A 44 15.53 -37.59 -21.81
CA PRO A 44 15.56 -36.32 -21.08
C PRO A 44 16.99 -35.87 -20.79
N SER A 45 17.19 -34.55 -20.69
CA SER A 45 18.41 -33.93 -20.17
C SER A 45 18.68 -34.32 -18.71
N ASN A 46 19.80 -33.86 -18.16
CA ASN A 46 19.94 -33.79 -16.71
C ASN A 46 18.83 -32.91 -16.11
N GLU A 47 18.38 -33.27 -14.91
CA GLU A 47 17.44 -32.48 -14.13
C GLU A 47 18.16 -31.25 -13.55
N ILE A 48 17.48 -30.11 -13.53
CA ILE A 48 17.91 -28.92 -12.82
C ILE A 48 16.83 -28.46 -11.83
N GLY A 49 17.25 -28.00 -10.66
CA GLY A 49 16.38 -27.38 -9.67
C GLY A 49 16.41 -25.86 -9.77
N SER A 50 15.25 -25.20 -9.67
CA SER A 50 15.13 -23.74 -9.56
C SER A 50 14.17 -23.40 -8.42
N GLU A 51 14.67 -22.66 -7.44
CA GLU A 51 13.88 -22.20 -6.30
C GLU A 51 13.32 -20.81 -6.58
N LEU A 52 12.00 -20.66 -6.46
CA LEU A 52 11.33 -19.38 -6.59
C LEU A 52 10.93 -18.83 -5.23
N PRO A 53 11.07 -17.51 -4.99
CA PRO A 53 10.65 -16.90 -3.74
C PRO A 53 9.13 -17.04 -3.55
N PRO A 54 8.64 -16.91 -2.30
CA PRO A 54 7.23 -16.73 -2.03
C PRO A 54 6.62 -15.60 -2.86
N LYS A 55 5.31 -15.65 -3.09
CA LYS A 55 4.61 -14.48 -3.64
C LYS A 55 4.71 -13.32 -2.66
N THR A 56 4.85 -12.11 -3.18
CA THR A 56 4.82 -10.89 -2.39
C THR A 56 3.46 -10.74 -1.70
N PRO A 57 3.40 -10.44 -0.38
CA PRO A 57 2.15 -10.11 0.29
C PRO A 57 1.43 -8.94 -0.40
N VAL A 58 0.12 -9.04 -0.54
CA VAL A 58 -0.71 -8.02 -1.20
C VAL A 58 -1.61 -7.34 -0.18
N ARG A 59 -1.91 -6.05 -0.38
CA ARG A 59 -2.87 -5.29 0.42
C ARG A 59 -2.70 -5.47 1.94
N PRO A 60 -1.51 -5.23 2.53
CA PRO A 60 -1.43 -5.12 3.98
C PRO A 60 -2.37 -4.02 4.47
N GLU A 61 -2.76 -4.08 5.73
CA GLU A 61 -3.54 -3.06 6.42
C GLU A 61 -2.79 -2.64 7.68
N ALA A 62 -2.95 -1.38 8.07
CA ALA A 62 -2.35 -0.83 9.28
C ALA A 62 -3.44 -0.11 10.08
N VAL A 63 -3.66 -0.55 11.31
CA VAL A 63 -4.57 0.06 12.26
C VAL A 63 -3.75 0.72 13.36
N SER A 64 -3.90 2.03 13.49
CA SER A 64 -3.17 2.80 14.49
C SER A 64 -3.87 2.69 15.84
N GLY A 65 -3.10 2.46 16.89
CA GLY A 65 -3.55 2.47 18.29
C GLY A 65 -2.64 3.35 19.14
N ASN A 66 -2.94 3.49 20.42
CA ASN A 66 -2.11 4.28 21.34
C ASN A 66 -0.77 3.58 21.60
N GLY A 67 0.34 4.17 21.14
CA GLY A 67 1.69 3.63 21.27
C GLY A 67 1.97 2.38 20.42
N GLN A 68 1.10 2.10 19.44
CA GLN A 68 1.23 0.89 18.63
C GLN A 68 0.61 1.00 17.25
N VAL A 69 1.06 0.14 16.33
CA VAL A 69 0.40 -0.12 15.04
C VAL A 69 0.18 -1.62 14.89
N THR A 70 -1.06 -2.02 14.63
CA THR A 70 -1.37 -3.42 14.29
C THR A 70 -1.45 -3.56 12.78
N LEU A 71 -0.62 -4.44 12.23
CA LEU A 71 -0.59 -4.82 10.84
C LEU A 71 -1.31 -6.15 10.62
N SER A 72 -2.01 -6.26 9.50
CA SER A 72 -2.57 -7.52 9.03
C SER A 72 -2.39 -7.64 7.51
N TRP A 73 -2.31 -8.87 7.00
CA TRP A 73 -2.19 -9.12 5.57
C TRP A 73 -2.80 -10.49 5.21
N PRO A 74 -3.20 -10.72 3.95
CA PRO A 74 -3.54 -12.05 3.46
C PRO A 74 -2.32 -12.97 3.41
N ALA A 75 -2.52 -14.27 3.63
CA ALA A 75 -1.45 -15.25 3.49
C ALA A 75 -0.90 -15.28 2.04
N ALA A 76 0.43 -15.26 1.91
CA ALA A 76 1.11 -15.32 0.62
C ALA A 76 1.45 -16.77 0.23
N LEU A 77 1.28 -17.10 -1.05
CA LEU A 77 1.59 -18.43 -1.57
C LEU A 77 3.09 -18.73 -1.44
N GLY A 78 3.43 -19.85 -0.82
CA GLY A 78 4.81 -20.29 -0.57
C GLY A 78 5.48 -19.66 0.64
N ALA A 79 4.78 -18.82 1.41
CA ALA A 79 5.31 -18.25 2.64
C ALA A 79 5.33 -19.30 3.76
N ILE A 80 6.45 -19.40 4.46
CA ILE A 80 6.59 -20.13 5.73
C ILE A 80 6.50 -19.14 6.89
N THR A 81 7.15 -17.98 6.75
CA THR A 81 7.09 -16.88 7.71
C THR A 81 7.05 -15.53 6.99
N TYR A 82 6.88 -14.45 7.76
CA TYR A 82 6.91 -13.07 7.28
C TYR A 82 7.95 -12.25 8.03
N LYS A 83 8.42 -11.21 7.36
CA LYS A 83 9.23 -10.14 7.93
C LYS A 83 8.47 -8.83 7.85
N ILE A 84 8.58 -8.05 8.91
CA ILE A 84 7.94 -6.74 9.04
C ILE A 84 9.04 -5.69 9.01
N LYS A 85 8.88 -4.73 8.11
CA LYS A 85 9.86 -3.65 7.94
C LYS A 85 9.13 -2.31 8.04
N ARG A 86 9.80 -1.33 8.65
CA ARG A 86 9.26 -0.01 8.98
C ARG A 86 10.23 1.07 8.54
N SER A 87 9.69 2.19 8.06
CA SER A 87 10.42 3.42 7.76
C SER A 87 9.67 4.62 8.34
N ALA A 88 10.36 5.72 8.65
CA ALA A 88 9.73 7.01 8.93
C ALA A 88 9.54 7.86 7.66
N VAL A 89 10.01 7.36 6.51
CA VAL A 89 9.97 8.00 5.20
C VAL A 89 9.26 7.08 4.21
N SER A 90 8.28 7.63 3.47
CA SER A 90 7.57 6.91 2.39
C SER A 90 8.58 6.39 1.36
N ASP A 91 8.33 5.19 0.85
CA ASP A 91 9.21 4.44 -0.06
C ASP A 91 10.56 4.00 0.53
N GLY A 92 10.77 4.23 1.84
CA GLY A 92 11.91 3.72 2.59
C GLY A 92 13.11 4.68 2.66
N PRO A 93 14.31 4.16 3.01
CA PRO A 93 14.64 2.74 3.23
C PRO A 93 13.94 2.14 4.46
N TYR A 94 13.56 0.86 4.38
CA TYR A 94 12.86 0.15 5.45
C TYR A 94 13.83 -0.65 6.32
N ALA A 95 13.71 -0.50 7.64
CA ALA A 95 14.41 -1.33 8.62
C ALA A 95 13.54 -2.52 9.03
N GLU A 96 14.11 -3.72 9.12
CA GLU A 96 13.44 -4.88 9.70
C GLU A 96 13.20 -4.65 11.20
N ILE A 97 11.95 -4.78 11.64
CA ILE A 97 11.55 -4.67 13.05
C ILE A 97 11.11 -6.00 13.64
N ALA A 98 10.77 -6.98 12.79
CA ALA A 98 10.46 -8.34 13.18
C ALA A 98 10.65 -9.31 12.02
N SER A 99 10.98 -10.55 12.34
CA SER A 99 11.11 -11.66 11.39
C SER A 99 10.67 -12.97 12.01
N GLY A 100 10.46 -14.00 11.17
CA GLY A 100 10.00 -15.32 11.63
C GLY A 100 8.53 -15.37 12.04
N ILE A 101 7.72 -14.39 11.61
CA ILE A 101 6.30 -14.33 11.97
C ILE A 101 5.52 -15.37 11.16
N ALA A 102 5.01 -16.43 11.80
CA ALA A 102 4.19 -17.43 11.13
C ALA A 102 2.73 -16.98 10.93
N ALA A 103 2.26 -16.05 11.78
CA ALA A 103 0.93 -15.47 11.67
C ALA A 103 0.84 -14.44 10.54
N THR A 104 -0.39 -14.07 10.17
CA THR A 104 -0.67 -13.01 9.19
C THR A 104 -1.05 -11.69 9.84
N THR A 105 -0.52 -11.46 11.04
CA THR A 105 -0.72 -10.26 11.86
C THR A 105 0.53 -9.98 12.68
N TYR A 106 0.80 -8.71 12.95
CA TYR A 106 1.88 -8.27 13.83
C TYR A 106 1.52 -6.93 14.46
N THR A 107 1.77 -6.77 15.76
CA THR A 107 1.60 -5.48 16.45
C THR A 107 2.96 -4.90 16.80
N ASP A 108 3.28 -3.77 16.18
CA ASP A 108 4.43 -2.96 16.53
C ASP A 108 4.12 -2.12 17.77
N VAL A 109 4.56 -2.58 18.93
CA VAL A 109 4.41 -1.88 20.23
C VAL A 109 5.54 -0.89 20.52
N THR A 110 6.47 -0.70 19.57
CA THR A 110 7.59 0.25 19.70
C THR A 110 7.33 1.57 19.00
N ALA A 111 6.17 1.69 18.34
CA ALA A 111 5.81 2.84 17.53
C ALA A 111 5.45 4.05 18.41
N ILE A 112 6.07 5.19 18.15
CA ILE A 112 5.87 6.42 18.94
C ILE A 112 4.65 7.19 18.43
N ASN A 113 3.80 7.65 19.35
CA ASN A 113 2.64 8.46 19.02
C ASN A 113 2.98 9.70 18.20
N GLY A 114 2.12 10.02 17.24
CA GLY A 114 2.26 11.18 16.36
C GLY A 114 3.37 11.04 15.30
N THR A 115 4.11 9.92 15.28
CA THR A 115 5.12 9.66 14.25
C THR A 115 4.49 8.94 13.07
N LEU A 116 4.76 9.40 11.84
CA LEU A 116 4.35 8.72 10.63
C LEU A 116 5.30 7.55 10.37
N TYR A 117 4.75 6.35 10.27
CA TYR A 117 5.50 5.15 9.92
C TYR A 117 4.91 4.48 8.68
N TYR A 118 5.80 4.01 7.81
CA TYR A 118 5.50 3.28 6.60
C TYR A 118 5.93 1.84 6.79
N TYR A 119 4.97 0.92 6.73
CA TYR A 119 5.18 -0.50 6.95
C TYR A 119 5.08 -1.26 5.64
N VAL A 120 6.00 -2.19 5.45
CA VAL A 120 5.94 -3.19 4.40
C VAL A 120 6.13 -4.59 4.99
N VAL A 121 5.55 -5.57 4.33
CA VAL A 121 5.63 -6.98 4.71
C VAL A 121 6.27 -7.73 3.55
N SER A 122 7.24 -8.59 3.85
CA SER A 122 7.76 -9.57 2.90
C SER A 122 7.52 -10.98 3.41
N ALA A 123 7.32 -11.92 2.49
CA ALA A 123 7.15 -13.33 2.78
C ALA A 123 8.51 -14.05 2.66
N ALA A 124 8.79 -14.97 3.56
CA ALA A 124 9.98 -15.80 3.57
C ALA A 124 9.61 -17.28 3.40
N GLY A 125 10.24 -17.93 2.43
CA GLY A 125 10.12 -19.36 2.15
C GLY A 125 11.25 -20.14 2.83
N SER A 126 11.62 -21.29 2.26
CA SER A 126 12.72 -22.13 2.75
C SER A 126 14.08 -21.44 2.71
N SER A 127 14.42 -20.81 1.58
CA SER A 127 15.72 -20.15 1.38
C SER A 127 15.62 -18.73 0.82
N LEU A 128 14.47 -18.35 0.25
CA LEU A 128 14.27 -17.08 -0.45
C LEU A 128 13.21 -16.21 0.22
N GLU A 129 13.37 -14.90 0.05
CA GLU A 129 12.43 -13.87 0.47
C GLU A 129 11.75 -13.24 -0.75
N SER A 130 10.47 -12.91 -0.63
CA SER A 130 9.75 -12.15 -1.63
C SER A 130 10.19 -10.69 -1.68
N GLY A 131 9.70 -9.95 -2.68
CA GLY A 131 9.70 -8.49 -2.60
C GLY A 131 8.84 -7.98 -1.44
N ASN A 132 8.96 -6.69 -1.13
CA ASN A 132 8.10 -6.01 -0.16
C ASN A 132 6.70 -5.81 -0.74
N SER A 133 5.68 -5.92 0.11
CA SER A 133 4.32 -5.49 -0.19
C SER A 133 4.25 -4.00 -0.55
N PRO A 134 3.12 -3.50 -1.10
CA PRO A 134 2.81 -2.08 -1.04
C PRO A 134 2.90 -1.58 0.40
N GLU A 135 3.39 -0.36 0.59
CA GLU A 135 3.50 0.24 1.92
C GLU A 135 2.13 0.60 2.50
N ARG A 136 2.08 0.67 3.83
CA ARG A 136 0.94 1.20 4.59
C ARG A 136 1.38 2.18 5.65
N LEU A 137 0.66 3.28 5.69
CA LEU A 137 0.83 4.32 6.69
C LEU A 137 0.20 3.86 8.02
N GLY A 138 0.97 3.95 9.09
CA GLY A 138 0.50 3.90 10.48
C GLY A 138 0.93 5.17 11.21
N VAL A 139 0.04 5.73 12.02
CA VAL A 139 0.27 6.94 12.80
C VAL A 139 -0.20 6.67 14.23
N PRO A 140 0.66 6.13 15.12
CA PRO A 140 0.24 5.73 16.46
C PRO A 140 -0.36 6.90 17.23
N GLY A 141 -1.38 6.62 18.03
CA GLY A 141 -2.11 7.63 18.81
C GLY A 141 -3.05 8.51 18.00
N THR A 142 -3.09 8.38 16.66
CA THR A 142 -4.01 9.12 15.79
C THR A 142 -5.22 8.26 15.44
N ASN A 143 -6.41 8.82 15.67
CA ASN A 143 -7.67 8.27 15.15
C ASN A 143 -7.97 8.86 13.78
N ARG A 144 -8.73 8.10 12.96
CA ARG A 144 -9.26 8.59 11.69
C ARG A 144 -10.51 9.43 11.93
N SER A 145 -10.50 10.67 11.47
CA SER A 145 -11.68 11.53 11.40
C SER A 145 -12.35 11.33 10.04
N LEU A 146 -13.52 10.69 10.05
CA LEU A 146 -14.33 10.44 8.86
C LEU A 146 -15.46 11.47 8.76
N TRP A 147 -15.50 12.22 7.67
CA TRP A 147 -16.57 13.17 7.42
C TRP A 147 -17.89 12.44 7.19
N LYS A 148 -18.92 12.79 7.96
CA LYS A 148 -20.23 12.14 7.92
C LYS A 148 -20.96 12.41 6.62
N VAL A 149 -21.85 11.48 6.26
CA VAL A 149 -22.74 11.58 5.09
C VAL A 149 -23.70 12.78 5.20
N ASN A 150 -24.17 13.06 6.43
CA ASN A 150 -25.09 14.15 6.76
C ASN A 150 -24.47 15.07 7.83
N PRO A 151 -23.52 15.94 7.47
CA PRO A 151 -22.90 16.85 8.41
C PRO A 151 -23.91 17.94 8.84
N ALA A 152 -23.76 18.44 10.06
CA ALA A 152 -24.54 19.55 10.60
C ALA A 152 -24.15 20.89 9.97
N THR A 153 -22.87 21.07 9.67
CA THR A 153 -22.32 22.30 9.07
C THR A 153 -21.24 21.95 8.03
N ARG A 154 -20.62 22.97 7.43
CA ARG A 154 -19.47 22.81 6.52
C ARG A 154 -18.11 22.94 7.21
N LEU A 155 -18.10 23.27 8.50
CA LEU A 155 -16.90 23.62 9.26
C LEU A 155 -16.22 22.38 9.82
N TRP A 156 -14.89 22.34 9.80
CA TRP A 156 -14.12 21.22 10.34
C TRP A 156 -14.14 21.20 11.88
N SER A 157 -14.28 22.35 12.54
CA SER A 157 -14.31 22.44 14.00
C SER A 157 -15.57 21.85 14.66
N ASP A 158 -16.64 21.63 13.90
CA ASP A 158 -17.89 21.07 14.42
C ASP A 158 -17.80 19.54 14.54
N ALA A 159 -17.72 19.07 15.79
CA ALA A 159 -17.63 17.64 16.13
C ALA A 159 -18.82 16.82 15.60
N ASN A 160 -19.98 17.44 15.34
CA ASN A 160 -21.14 16.72 14.79
C ASN A 160 -20.92 16.27 13.35
N ASN A 161 -19.95 16.85 12.63
CA ASN A 161 -19.64 16.51 11.24
C ASN A 161 -18.73 15.29 11.09
N TRP A 162 -18.15 14.78 12.18
CA TRP A 162 -17.13 13.74 12.13
C TRP A 162 -17.52 12.48 12.90
N ASP A 163 -17.25 11.32 12.32
CA ASP A 163 -17.05 10.08 13.05
C ASP A 163 -15.57 9.99 13.44
N GLY A 164 -15.28 9.67 14.70
CA GLY A 164 -13.90 9.68 15.24
C GLY A 164 -13.44 11.04 15.80
N GLY A 165 -14.31 12.05 15.78
CA GLY A 165 -14.07 13.37 16.35
C GLY A 165 -13.37 14.35 15.40
N VAL A 166 -13.25 15.60 15.84
CA VAL A 166 -12.61 16.69 15.08
C VAL A 166 -11.15 16.32 14.78
N PRO A 167 -10.66 16.52 13.54
CA PRO A 167 -9.27 16.27 13.18
C PRO A 167 -8.28 16.95 14.13
N ALA A 168 -7.36 16.15 14.69
CA ALA A 168 -6.29 16.63 15.57
C ALA A 168 -4.92 16.19 15.05
N SER A 169 -3.92 17.06 15.17
CA SER A 169 -2.57 16.85 14.64
C SER A 169 -1.81 15.70 15.31
N PRO A 170 -1.17 14.79 14.55
CA PRO A 170 -1.34 14.58 13.10
C PRO A 170 -2.66 13.85 12.81
N ALA A 171 -3.45 14.35 11.87
CA ALA A 171 -4.78 13.81 11.57
C ALA A 171 -4.76 12.83 10.39
N LEU A 172 -5.52 11.74 10.50
CA LEU A 172 -5.95 10.95 9.34
C LEU A 172 -7.36 11.40 8.98
N VAL A 173 -7.51 12.09 7.84
CA VAL A 173 -8.79 12.70 7.45
C VAL A 173 -9.37 11.93 6.27
N SER A 174 -10.67 11.62 6.32
CA SER A 174 -11.34 10.87 5.26
C SER A 174 -12.68 11.48 4.89
N PHE A 175 -12.94 11.54 3.59
CA PHE A 175 -14.16 12.10 3.03
C PHE A 175 -14.87 11.02 2.21
N GLY A 176 -16.04 10.63 2.71
CA GLY A 176 -16.91 9.57 2.16
C GLY A 176 -17.77 10.02 0.97
N PRO A 177 -18.84 9.28 0.62
CA PRO A 177 -19.92 9.80 -0.21
C PRO A 177 -20.75 10.85 0.58
N PRO A 178 -20.82 12.12 0.15
CA PRO A 178 -21.71 13.14 0.66
C PRO A 178 -23.13 12.92 0.12
N GLN A 179 -24.14 13.28 0.92
CA GLN A 179 -25.51 13.45 0.42
C GLN A 179 -25.98 14.91 0.40
N SER A 180 -25.27 15.86 1.06
CA SER A 180 -25.80 17.23 1.22
C SER A 180 -24.83 18.41 0.99
N THR A 181 -23.52 18.30 1.23
CA THR A 181 -22.57 19.43 1.05
C THR A 181 -21.23 19.00 0.45
N ALA A 182 -20.88 19.59 -0.69
CA ALA A 182 -19.61 19.35 -1.40
C ALA A 182 -18.55 20.42 -1.13
N ILE A 183 -18.93 21.58 -0.58
CA ILE A 183 -18.03 22.67 -0.22
C ILE A 183 -17.79 22.62 1.29
N LEU A 184 -16.54 22.36 1.68
CA LEU A 184 -16.11 22.20 3.07
C LEU A 184 -15.11 23.30 3.41
N GLU A 185 -15.11 23.75 4.66
CA GLU A 185 -14.27 24.84 5.14
C GLU A 185 -13.45 24.37 6.35
N ASN A 186 -12.13 24.27 6.16
CA ASN A 186 -11.21 24.04 7.25
C ASN A 186 -11.03 25.35 8.04
N ASP A 187 -11.62 25.42 9.23
CA ASP A 187 -11.47 26.52 10.17
C ASP A 187 -10.48 26.20 11.31
N LEU A 188 -9.84 25.02 11.28
CA LEU A 188 -8.82 24.63 12.24
C LEU A 188 -7.49 25.33 11.93
N THR A 189 -6.75 25.70 12.97
CA THR A 189 -5.43 26.33 12.84
C THR A 189 -4.32 25.33 13.16
N ASN A 190 -3.16 25.47 12.51
CA ASN A 190 -1.98 24.62 12.73
C ASN A 190 -2.25 23.10 12.60
N LEU A 191 -3.19 22.72 11.73
CA LEU A 191 -3.55 21.33 11.53
C LEU A 191 -2.49 20.63 10.67
N ALA A 192 -1.81 19.65 11.27
CA ALA A 192 -0.99 18.70 10.56
C ALA A 192 -1.88 17.52 10.16
N VAL A 193 -1.98 17.27 8.86
CA VAL A 193 -2.72 16.14 8.30
C VAL A 193 -1.72 15.12 7.80
N ALA A 194 -1.69 13.94 8.41
CA ALA A 194 -0.86 12.85 7.93
C ALA A 194 -1.33 12.39 6.54
N GLN A 195 -2.64 12.16 6.37
CA GLN A 195 -3.19 11.73 5.09
C GLN A 195 -4.62 12.23 4.90
N ILE A 196 -4.95 12.58 3.66
CA ILE A 196 -6.34 12.82 3.22
C ILE A 196 -6.77 11.68 2.29
N THR A 197 -7.93 11.10 2.54
CA THR A 197 -8.52 10.07 1.66
C THR A 197 -9.90 10.51 1.16
N PHE A 198 -10.17 10.37 -0.13
CA PHE A 198 -11.47 10.62 -0.76
C PHE A 198 -11.99 9.33 -1.40
N SER A 199 -13.26 8.98 -1.20
CA SER A 199 -13.79 7.70 -1.74
C SER A 199 -14.80 7.83 -2.88
N ASP A 200 -15.73 8.78 -2.91
CA ASP A 200 -16.81 8.71 -3.90
C ASP A 200 -17.45 10.05 -4.33
N SER A 201 -16.82 11.20 -4.07
CA SER A 201 -17.42 12.48 -4.46
C SER A 201 -16.49 13.62 -4.65
N SER A 202 -16.95 14.62 -5.40
CA SER A 202 -16.22 15.85 -5.68
C SER A 202 -16.32 16.80 -4.50
N TYR A 203 -15.25 16.96 -3.75
CA TYR A 203 -15.14 17.94 -2.69
C TYR A 203 -14.40 19.20 -3.14
N GLN A 204 -14.86 20.34 -2.66
CA GLN A 204 -14.15 21.62 -2.69
C GLN A 204 -13.81 22.02 -1.26
N MET A 205 -12.53 22.14 -0.95
CA MET A 205 -12.05 22.48 0.38
C MET A 205 -11.48 23.88 0.39
N THR A 206 -11.94 24.74 1.27
CA THR A 206 -11.43 26.09 1.49
C THR A 206 -10.93 26.27 2.92
N GLY A 207 -10.39 27.45 3.23
CA GLY A 207 -10.11 27.86 4.59
C GLY A 207 -8.63 27.89 4.95
N ASN A 208 -8.35 27.61 6.22
CA ASN A 208 -7.04 27.71 6.84
C ASN A 208 -6.03 26.71 6.26
N GLN A 209 -4.75 27.06 6.40
CA GLN A 209 -3.63 26.24 5.96
C GLN A 209 -3.57 24.89 6.68
N ILE A 210 -3.16 23.85 5.94
CA ILE A 210 -2.78 22.56 6.50
C ILE A 210 -1.31 22.26 6.22
N SER A 211 -0.67 21.49 7.10
CA SER A 211 0.61 20.85 6.81
C SER A 211 0.38 19.40 6.45
N LEU A 212 0.78 18.97 5.25
CA LEU A 212 0.57 17.62 4.75
C LEU A 212 1.81 16.75 5.02
N GLY A 213 1.59 15.63 5.71
CA GLY A 213 2.64 14.74 6.19
C GLY A 213 2.99 13.58 5.26
N SER A 214 2.00 12.89 4.68
CA SER A 214 2.22 11.71 3.82
C SER A 214 1.62 11.86 2.43
N GLY A 215 0.36 12.25 2.31
CA GLY A 215 -0.28 12.15 1.00
C GLY A 215 -1.75 12.45 0.92
N ILE A 216 -2.22 12.51 -0.32
CA ILE A 216 -3.63 12.57 -0.67
C ILE A 216 -3.95 11.35 -1.53
N GLU A 217 -4.94 10.59 -1.11
CA GLU A 217 -5.48 9.45 -1.86
C GLU A 217 -6.88 9.80 -2.37
N ASN A 218 -7.00 10.01 -3.67
CA ASN A 218 -8.30 10.12 -4.33
C ASN A 218 -8.72 8.77 -4.90
N ASN A 219 -9.42 7.97 -4.08
CA ASN A 219 -9.99 6.69 -4.50
C ASN A 219 -11.32 6.85 -5.27
N SER A 220 -11.77 8.08 -5.53
CA SER A 220 -12.95 8.37 -6.32
C SER A 220 -12.62 8.59 -7.80
N THR A 221 -13.63 8.49 -8.66
CA THR A 221 -13.55 8.90 -10.08
C THR A 221 -13.78 10.41 -10.28
N LYS A 222 -14.04 11.15 -9.19
CA LYS A 222 -14.37 12.57 -9.23
C LYS A 222 -13.15 13.42 -8.87
N ASN A 223 -13.11 14.63 -9.42
CA ASN A 223 -12.06 15.59 -9.12
C ASN A 223 -12.23 16.14 -7.70
N GLN A 224 -11.11 16.31 -7.00
CA GLN A 224 -11.04 16.99 -5.71
C GLN A 224 -10.38 18.34 -5.90
N THR A 225 -10.95 19.38 -5.29
CA THR A 225 -10.43 20.73 -5.36
C THR A 225 -10.03 21.20 -3.98
N LEU A 226 -8.74 21.45 -3.76
CA LEU A 226 -8.24 22.06 -2.53
C LEU A 226 -7.86 23.51 -2.82
N GLN A 227 -8.66 24.43 -2.28
CA GLN A 227 -8.52 25.89 -2.34
C GLN A 227 -8.14 26.45 -0.96
N MET A 228 -7.13 25.84 -0.34
CA MET A 228 -6.52 26.30 0.90
C MET A 228 -4.99 26.19 0.79
N PRO A 229 -4.22 26.97 1.57
CA PRO A 229 -2.76 26.81 1.58
C PRO A 229 -2.35 25.43 2.09
N ILE A 230 -1.34 24.82 1.47
CA ILE A 230 -0.79 23.53 1.89
C ILE A 230 0.72 23.67 2.04
N THR A 231 1.23 23.35 3.23
CA THR A 231 2.66 23.14 3.46
C THR A 231 3.00 21.67 3.24
N LEU A 232 4.09 21.39 2.53
CA LEU A 232 4.64 20.04 2.39
C LEU A 232 5.89 19.97 3.27
N ASN A 233 5.86 19.12 4.31
CA ASN A 233 6.96 18.99 5.26
C ASN A 233 7.76 17.69 5.08
N ASN A 234 7.28 16.78 4.23
CA ASN A 234 7.90 15.50 3.90
C ASN A 234 7.72 15.21 2.41
N ASN A 235 8.23 14.07 1.94
CA ASN A 235 7.81 13.50 0.66
C ASN A 235 6.31 13.22 0.71
N VAL A 236 5.56 13.76 -0.25
CA VAL A 236 4.11 13.64 -0.33
C VAL A 236 3.72 12.91 -1.60
N GLN A 237 2.93 11.85 -1.45
CA GLN A 237 2.36 11.09 -2.56
C GLN A 237 0.93 11.58 -2.85
N ILE A 238 0.61 11.79 -4.13
CA ILE A 238 -0.75 12.10 -4.60
C ILE A 238 -1.21 10.98 -5.54
N ASN A 239 -2.16 10.19 -5.06
CA ASN A 239 -2.64 8.99 -5.74
C ASN A 239 -4.09 9.18 -6.21
N THR A 240 -4.43 8.66 -7.40
CA THR A 240 -5.78 8.72 -7.97
C THR A 240 -6.26 7.34 -8.43
N ALA A 241 -7.56 7.07 -8.31
CA ALA A 241 -8.18 5.87 -8.86
C ALA A 241 -8.13 5.90 -10.39
N GLY A 242 -7.32 5.01 -10.98
CA GLY A 242 -7.10 4.93 -12.42
C GLY A 242 -5.89 5.77 -12.85
N GLY A 243 -4.92 5.13 -13.50
CA GLY A 243 -3.66 5.75 -13.98
C GLY A 243 -3.82 6.77 -15.11
N ALA A 244 -4.88 7.58 -15.10
CA ALA A 244 -5.05 8.70 -16.01
C ALA A 244 -4.13 9.86 -15.62
N ALA A 245 -3.55 10.50 -16.63
CA ALA A 245 -2.46 11.46 -16.54
C ALA A 245 -2.60 12.48 -15.40
N GLN A 246 -1.61 12.48 -14.50
CA GLN A 246 -1.42 13.53 -13.51
C GLN A 246 -1.16 14.86 -14.23
N ARG A 247 -2.15 15.76 -14.25
CA ARG A 247 -1.97 17.13 -14.74
C ARG A 247 -1.94 18.06 -13.53
N ALA A 248 -0.73 18.30 -13.02
CA ALA A 248 -0.51 19.36 -12.04
C ALA A 248 -0.44 20.72 -12.76
N ALA A 249 -1.22 21.70 -12.27
CA ALA A 249 -1.10 23.09 -12.71
C ALA A 249 -0.66 23.94 -11.53
N PHE A 250 0.58 24.39 -11.53
CA PHE A 250 1.09 25.34 -10.55
C PHE A 250 0.72 26.76 -11.01
N ARG A 251 -0.06 27.47 -10.21
CA ARG A 251 -0.37 28.89 -10.44
C ARG A 251 0.25 29.72 -9.33
N ARG A 252 1.02 30.75 -9.70
CA ARG A 252 1.61 31.74 -8.81
C ARG A 252 0.77 33.01 -8.86
N LEU A 253 0.43 33.57 -7.70
CA LEU A 253 -0.10 34.93 -7.59
C LEU A 253 1.10 35.89 -7.63
N CYS A 254 1.22 36.70 -8.69
CA CYS A 254 2.14 37.84 -8.68
C CYS A 254 1.37 39.06 -8.16
N TYR A 255 1.89 39.75 -7.13
CA TYR A 255 1.40 41.08 -6.77
C TYR A 255 1.74 42.06 -7.89
N LYS A 256 0.81 42.98 -8.19
CA LYS A 256 1.01 44.08 -9.13
C LYS A 256 2.05 45.06 -8.62
#